data_AF-X1TUX0-F1
#
_entry.id   AF-X1TUX0-F1
#
_cell.length_a   1.000
_cell.length_b   1.000
_cell.length_c   1.000
_cell.angle_alpha   90.00
_cell.angle_beta   90.00
_cell.angle_gamma   90.00
#
_symmetry.space_group_name_H-M   'P 1'
#
loop_
_entity.id
_entity.type
_entity.pdbx_description
1 polymer ?
#
loop_
_entity_poly.entity_id
_entity_poly.type
_entity_poly.pdbx_seq_one_letter_code
_entity_poly.pdbx_strand_id
1 'polypeptide(L)' 'LKFDVDAFAKTIRGINQKVKIFPISCTTGEGIDKWVSWLFDQMKKS' A
#
# COMPACT_ATOMS: atom_id res chain seq x y z
N LEU A 1 -3.95 7.77 -18.86
CA LEU A 1 -3.96 6.30 -18.62
C LEU A 1 -4.69 6.05 -17.31
N LYS A 2 -5.68 5.16 -17.26
CA LYS A 2 -6.22 4.66 -15.98
C LYS A 2 -5.33 3.50 -15.53
N PHE A 3 -4.76 3.59 -14.33
CA PHE A 3 -4.01 2.49 -13.75
C PHE A 3 -4.97 1.43 -13.21
N ASP A 4 -4.75 0.16 -13.58
CA ASP A 4 -5.55 -0.96 -13.10
C ASP A 4 -4.97 -1.47 -11.77
N VAL A 5 -5.55 -0.97 -10.67
CA VAL A 5 -5.14 -1.30 -9.31
C VAL A 5 -5.41 -2.77 -8.99
N ASP A 6 -6.48 -3.35 -9.53
CA ASP A 6 -6.91 -4.71 -9.22
C ASP A 6 -5.99 -5.74 -9.88
N ALA A 7 -5.63 -5.53 -11.15
CA ALA A 7 -4.68 -6.39 -11.86
C ALA A 7 -3.28 -6.34 -11.20
N PHE A 8 -2.84 -5.15 -10.79
CA PHE A 8 -1.59 -4.99 -10.05
C PHE A 8 -1.64 -5.75 -8.70
N ALA A 9 -2.69 -5.53 -7.92
CA ALA A 9 -2.81 -6.14 -6.60
C ALA A 9 -2.93 -7.66 -6.67
N LYS A 10 -3.62 -8.20 -7.69
CA LYS A 10 -3.68 -9.65 -7.95
C LYS A 10 -2.29 -10.22 -8.23
N THR A 11 -1.52 -9.57 -9.07
CA THR A 11 -0.16 -10.01 -9.45
C THR A 11 0.76 -10.02 -8.24
N ILE A 12 0.78 -8.94 -7.46
CA ILE A 12 1.65 -8.81 -6.29
C ILE A 12 1.30 -9.82 -5.20
N ARG A 13 0.01 -10.10 -4.96
CA ARG A 13 -0.43 -11.13 -4.01
C ARG A 13 -0.08 -12.55 -4.47
N GLY A 14 -0.02 -12.79 -5.78
CA GLY A 14 0.45 -14.07 -6.34
C GLY A 14 1.92 -14.36 -6.01
N ILE A 15 2.74 -13.30 -5.90
CA ILE A 15 4.17 -13.41 -5.56
C ILE A 15 4.37 -13.53 -4.03
N ASN A 16 3.66 -12.70 -3.25
CA ASN A 16 3.75 -12.72 -1.79
C ASN A 16 2.38 -12.50 -1.18
N GLN A 17 1.76 -13.55 -0.65
CA GLN A 17 0.44 -13.49 -0.05
C GLN A 17 0.37 -12.61 1.21
N LYS A 18 1.51 -12.37 1.88
CA LYS A 18 1.59 -11.56 3.11
C LYS A 18 1.88 -10.09 2.85
N VAL A 19 2.06 -9.69 1.59
CA VAL A 19 2.39 -8.30 1.23
C VAL A 19 1.23 -7.38 1.58
N LYS A 20 1.55 -6.24 2.19
CA LYS A 20 0.59 -5.18 2.47
C LYS A 20 0.68 -4.15 1.35
N ILE A 21 -0.46 -3.88 0.69
CA ILE A 21 -0.58 -2.88 -0.37
C ILE A 21 -1.33 -1.67 0.21
N PHE A 22 -0.77 -0.48 0.01
CA PHE A 22 -1.36 0.79 0.43
C PHE A 22 -1.78 1.58 -0.83
N PRO A 23 -3.08 1.64 -1.17
CA PRO A 23 -3.54 2.58 -2.18
C PRO A 23 -3.43 4.00 -1.61
N ILE A 24 -2.74 4.88 -2.34
CA ILE A 24 -2.55 6.28 -1.95
C ILE A 24 -2.82 7.23 -3.11
N SER A 25 -3.15 8.47 -2.77
CA SER A 25 -3.30 9.56 -3.74
C SER A 25 -2.59 10.81 -3.24
N CYS A 26 -1.60 11.29 -3.99
CA CYS A 26 -0.93 12.55 -3.69
C CYS A 26 -1.79 13.79 -4.00
N THR A 27 -2.87 13.62 -4.77
CA THR A 27 -3.78 14.73 -5.12
C THR A 27 -4.84 14.96 -4.06
N THR A 28 -5.38 13.88 -3.49
CA THR A 28 -6.44 13.94 -2.47
C THR A 28 -5.94 13.71 -1.06
N GLY A 29 -4.70 13.22 -0.90
CA GLY A 29 -4.14 12.80 0.38
C GLY A 29 -4.65 11.46 0.89
N GLU A 30 -5.48 10.75 0.12
CA GLU A 30 -6.04 9.45 0.53
C GLU A 30 -4.93 8.44 0.84
N GLY A 31 -5.06 7.74 1.98
CA GLY A 31 -4.23 6.60 2.35
C GLY A 31 -2.83 6.94 2.89
N ILE A 32 -2.40 8.20 2.82
CA ILE A 32 -1.10 8.66 3.32
C ILE A 32 -0.98 8.45 4.84
N ASP A 33 -2.01 8.81 5.59
CA ASP A 33 -2.10 8.64 7.04
C ASP A 33 -1.93 7.18 7.48
N LYS A 34 -2.65 6.27 6.81
CA LYS A 34 -2.60 4.82 7.07
C LYS A 34 -1.23 4.23 6.76
N TRP A 35 -0.60 4.66 5.67
CA TRP A 35 0.73 4.22 5.30
C TRP A 35 1.79 4.71 6.29
N VAL A 36 1.76 6.00 6.65
CA VAL A 36 2.70 6.61 7.62
C VAL A 36 2.56 5.98 9.00
N SER A 37 1.33 5.77 9.48
CA SER A 37 1.10 5.11 10.77
C SER A 37 1.69 3.69 10.80
N TRP A 38 1.49 2.91 9.72
CA TRP A 38 2.08 1.58 9.63
C TRP A 38 3.61 1.61 9.62
N LEU A 39 4.20 2.60 8.93
CA LEU A 39 5.65 2.77 8.86
C LEU A 39 6.24 3.06 10.25
N PHE A 40 5.65 3.98 11.01
CA PHE A 40 6.06 4.25 12.40
C PHE A 40 5.96 2.99 13.28
N ASP A 41 4.92 2.18 13.11
CA ASP A 41 4.79 0.92 13.83
C ASP A 41 5.87 -0.10 13.43
N GLN A 42 6.34 -0.10 12.18
CA GLN A 42 7.47 -0.95 11.78
C GLN A 42 8.77 -0.48 12.42
N MET A 43 8.99 0.84 12.48
CA MET A 43 10.21 1.41 13.06
C MET A 43 10.34 1.14 14.55
N LYS A 44 9.23 1.09 15.30
CA LYS A 44 9.23 0.77 16.74
C LYS A 44 9.48 -0.70 17.05
N LYS A 45 9.33 -1.59 16.05
CA LYS A 45 9.51 -3.05 16.21
C LYS A 45 10.94 -3.49 15.94
N SER A 46 11.82 -2.58 15.53
CA SER A 46 13.26 -2.80 15.31
C SER A 46 14.09 -2.55 16.56
#